data_AF-T0G5Z8-F1
#
_entry.id   AF-T0G5Z8-F1
#
_cell.length_a   1.000
_cell.length_b   1.000
_cell.length_c   1.000
_cell.angle_alpha   90.00
_cell.angle_beta   90.00
_cell.angle_gamma   90.00
#
_symmetry.space_group_name_H-M   'P 1'
#
loop_
_entity.id
_entity.type
_entity.pdbx_description
1 polymer ?
#
loop_
_entity_poly.entity_id
_entity_poly.type
_entity_poly.pdbx_seq_one_letter_code
_entity_poly.pdbx_strand_id
1 'polypeptide(L)'
;MYFKIFYFIIIFLTFVLNVYPVSYEEAYAMEKEDPLFSIPLYEELLRTSQKSDIRKTASSRLFFLYEKYRKYIPAILMMSRSGKITDKKGRYPSIVSELASGLNVSPSALISVVSGCNKPIPKPDVFFQETKSPQTKEEIASVQETSSEQTTEPGVVQEMPSLFKILSKKENAPLYKACYAVKIKAGDYDGWEKIHAFGEMKGILAPETSLALRISFTLHSGRGSAYKRIYSGGKLKSLSEEGKSDLLYLYGKFLRNSGKYDSSARYFWMSGSYASQERSGIETAKTLLISGRKQEACSHLTKNFSPGDESEELLSRVCFKNFENSAPSFIKAVRILNKDAPDPVFEHFLGKDTSHKTEESDSVDSNEFDSNYGKLLDEKLFSGEKNPTPFWDYRKMRTTLTISSSPSYICKYGKGQLFNKNLIQPQNCVPYSEFSADTILATPIFESDQEEWSLVFSNAAYNPISAQIVFADSEGTEIAFQMSNLVYRKSLNRFFVDGFSSDKKYNFYSIDLKKISVNILDSN
;
A
#
# COMPACT_ATOMS: atom_id res chain seq x y z
N MET A 1 -21.94 49.62 -14.47
CA MET A 1 -20.79 48.73 -14.73
C MET A 1 -20.55 47.72 -13.60
N TYR A 2 -20.80 48.06 -12.34
CA TYR A 2 -20.72 47.13 -11.18
C TYR A 2 -21.70 45.94 -11.20
N PHE A 3 -22.90 46.10 -11.76
CA PHE A 3 -23.92 45.02 -11.80
C PHE A 3 -23.54 43.83 -12.70
N LYS A 4 -22.79 44.07 -13.78
CA LYS A 4 -22.32 43.00 -14.69
C LYS A 4 -21.17 42.19 -14.10
N ILE A 5 -20.33 42.82 -13.28
CA ILE A 5 -19.20 42.17 -12.59
C ILE A 5 -19.74 41.25 -11.48
N PHE A 6 -20.75 41.69 -10.72
CA PHE A 6 -21.41 40.86 -9.72
C PHE A 6 -22.09 39.62 -10.33
N TYR A 7 -22.72 39.76 -11.49
CA TYR A 7 -23.36 38.64 -12.20
C TYR A 7 -22.33 37.60 -12.68
N PHE A 8 -21.18 38.06 -13.20
CA PHE A 8 -20.07 37.18 -13.57
C PHE A 8 -19.42 36.50 -12.36
N ILE A 9 -19.30 37.19 -11.21
CA ILE A 9 -18.79 36.60 -9.97
C ILE A 9 -19.76 35.55 -9.43
N ILE A 10 -21.08 35.79 -9.48
CA ILE A 10 -22.08 34.81 -9.07
C ILE A 10 -22.08 33.59 -10.00
N ILE A 11 -22.03 33.79 -11.32
CA ILE A 11 -21.93 32.69 -12.30
C ILE A 11 -20.63 31.90 -12.08
N PHE A 12 -19.51 32.59 -11.88
CA PHE A 12 -18.22 31.97 -11.61
C PHE A 12 -18.21 31.23 -10.27
N LEU A 13 -18.84 31.78 -9.22
CA LEU A 13 -19.03 31.07 -7.95
C LEU A 13 -19.91 29.84 -8.14
N THR A 14 -21.02 29.90 -8.88
CA THR A 14 -21.85 28.72 -9.15
C THR A 14 -21.16 27.68 -10.04
N PHE A 15 -20.27 28.10 -10.94
CA PHE A 15 -19.55 27.19 -11.84
C PHE A 15 -18.34 26.53 -11.16
N VAL A 16 -17.66 27.25 -10.26
CA VAL A 16 -16.53 26.75 -9.45
C VAL A 16 -17.04 25.94 -8.24
N LEU A 17 -18.22 26.25 -7.71
CA LEU A 17 -18.93 25.48 -6.67
C LEU A 17 -19.98 24.54 -7.27
N ASN A 18 -19.70 23.87 -8.40
CA ASN A 18 -20.53 22.77 -8.92
C ASN A 18 -20.50 21.55 -7.96
N VAL A 19 -20.97 21.75 -6.73
CA VAL A 19 -21.53 20.76 -5.84
C VAL A 19 -23.02 20.81 -6.14
N TYR A 20 -23.43 20.28 -7.30
CA TYR A 20 -24.84 19.92 -7.43
C TYR A 20 -25.12 18.90 -6.33
N PRO A 21 -26.04 19.17 -5.39
CA PRO A 21 -26.41 18.17 -4.41
C PRO A 21 -26.94 16.97 -5.18
N VAL A 22 -26.22 15.85 -5.09
CA VAL A 22 -26.62 14.58 -5.72
C VAL A 22 -28.03 14.26 -5.27
N SER A 23 -28.94 14.05 -6.22
CA SER A 23 -30.31 13.69 -5.90
C SER A 23 -30.41 12.20 -5.58
N TYR A 24 -31.42 11.82 -4.78
CA TYR A 24 -31.67 10.40 -4.53
C TYR A 24 -32.04 9.67 -5.82
N GLU A 25 -32.80 10.33 -6.70
CA GLU A 25 -33.24 9.81 -7.99
C GLU A 25 -32.06 9.51 -8.90
N GLU A 26 -31.05 10.38 -8.91
CA GLU A 26 -29.81 10.17 -9.66
C GLU A 26 -29.00 8.99 -9.12
N ALA A 27 -28.81 8.90 -7.80
CA ALA A 27 -28.13 7.76 -7.18
C ALA A 27 -28.87 6.43 -7.45
N TYR A 28 -30.20 6.46 -7.38
CA TYR A 28 -31.06 5.31 -7.62
C TYR A 28 -31.10 4.88 -9.09
N ALA A 29 -31.12 5.85 -10.03
CA ALA A 29 -30.98 5.58 -11.46
C ALA A 29 -29.62 4.94 -11.76
N MET A 30 -28.54 5.49 -11.19
CA MET A 30 -27.22 4.91 -11.34
C MET A 30 -27.13 3.51 -10.75
N GLU A 31 -27.78 3.23 -9.62
CA GLU A 31 -27.79 1.88 -9.05
C GLU A 31 -28.40 0.85 -10.01
N LYS A 32 -29.45 1.23 -10.76
CA LYS A 32 -30.07 0.35 -11.75
C LYS A 32 -29.17 0.08 -12.94
N GLU A 33 -28.40 1.07 -13.37
CA GLU A 33 -27.46 0.94 -14.49
C GLU A 33 -26.19 0.20 -14.06
N ASP A 34 -25.55 0.66 -12.99
CA ASP A 34 -24.38 0.03 -12.39
C ASP A 34 -24.34 0.29 -10.86
N PRO A 35 -24.66 -0.73 -10.05
CA PRO A 35 -24.71 -0.58 -8.59
C PRO A 35 -23.37 -0.14 -7.98
N LEU A 36 -22.24 -0.42 -8.62
CA LEU A 36 -20.92 -0.04 -8.10
C LEU A 36 -20.69 1.47 -8.19
N PHE A 37 -21.02 2.07 -9.34
CA PHE A 37 -20.89 3.51 -9.53
C PHE A 37 -21.90 4.34 -8.73
N SER A 38 -22.97 3.71 -8.21
CA SER A 38 -23.93 4.36 -7.32
C SER A 38 -23.42 4.58 -5.89
N ILE A 39 -22.40 3.83 -5.45
CA ILE A 39 -21.84 3.94 -4.09
C ILE A 39 -21.39 5.37 -3.74
N PRO A 40 -20.50 6.02 -4.51
CA PRO A 40 -20.07 7.39 -4.19
C PRO A 40 -21.22 8.40 -4.21
N LEU A 41 -22.25 8.17 -5.02
CA LEU A 41 -23.44 9.04 -5.08
C LEU A 41 -24.26 8.95 -3.79
N TYR A 42 -24.46 7.73 -3.27
CA TYR A 42 -25.13 7.54 -1.98
C TYR A 42 -24.30 8.06 -0.80
N GLU A 43 -22.97 7.92 -0.84
CA GLU A 43 -22.07 8.49 0.18
C GLU A 43 -22.19 10.02 0.23
N GLU A 44 -22.18 10.67 -0.93
CA GLU A 44 -22.33 12.12 -1.03
C GLU A 44 -23.74 12.59 -0.60
N LEU A 45 -24.77 11.82 -0.96
CA LEU A 45 -26.15 12.09 -0.54
C LEU A 45 -26.30 12.03 1.00
N LEU A 46 -25.61 11.11 1.68
CA LEU A 46 -25.60 11.05 3.14
C LEU A 46 -24.92 12.27 3.78
N ARG A 47 -23.92 12.84 3.11
CA ARG A 47 -23.17 14.01 3.57
C ARG A 47 -23.95 15.32 3.37
N THR A 48 -24.61 15.45 2.23
CA THR A 48 -25.20 16.72 1.76
C THR A 48 -26.70 16.85 2.02
N SER A 49 -27.44 15.73 2.10
CA SER A 49 -28.89 15.79 2.23
C SER A 49 -29.33 16.29 3.61
N GLN A 50 -30.17 17.32 3.62
CA GLN A 50 -30.79 17.86 4.85
C GLN A 50 -32.02 17.04 5.30
N LYS A 51 -32.60 16.22 4.41
CA LYS A 51 -33.82 15.45 4.69
C LYS A 51 -33.48 14.14 5.39
N SER A 52 -33.99 13.96 6.62
CA SER A 52 -33.75 12.75 7.43
C SER A 52 -34.23 11.47 6.76
N ASP A 53 -35.38 11.48 6.10
CA ASP A 53 -35.95 10.29 5.46
C ASP A 53 -35.13 9.87 4.23
N ILE A 54 -34.65 10.82 3.43
CA ILE A 54 -33.74 10.54 2.32
C ILE A 54 -32.44 9.93 2.84
N ARG A 55 -31.87 10.49 3.91
CA ARG A 55 -30.66 9.92 4.52
C ARG A 55 -30.88 8.50 5.05
N LYS A 56 -32.03 8.20 5.66
CA LYS A 56 -32.36 6.84 6.12
C LYS A 56 -32.45 5.86 4.95
N THR A 57 -33.17 6.23 3.89
CA THR A 57 -33.32 5.40 2.70
C THR A 57 -31.98 5.19 1.99
N ALA A 58 -31.21 6.25 1.78
CA ALA A 58 -29.87 6.20 1.22
C ALA A 58 -28.93 5.32 2.05
N SER A 59 -28.95 5.46 3.38
CA SER A 59 -28.13 4.64 4.28
C SER A 59 -28.48 3.17 4.20
N SER A 60 -29.75 2.82 4.07
CA SER A 60 -30.18 1.43 3.93
C SER A 60 -29.72 0.84 2.59
N ARG A 61 -29.86 1.59 1.48
CA ARG A 61 -29.42 1.14 0.15
C ARG A 61 -27.91 0.98 0.10
N LEU A 62 -27.19 1.97 0.63
CA LEU A 62 -25.74 1.97 0.71
C LEU A 62 -25.19 0.82 1.58
N PHE A 63 -25.87 0.45 2.67
CA PHE A 63 -25.50 -0.74 3.44
C PHE A 63 -25.52 -2.02 2.59
N PHE A 64 -26.57 -2.25 1.81
CA PHE A 64 -26.65 -3.43 0.93
C PHE A 64 -25.62 -3.40 -0.19
N LEU A 65 -25.28 -2.22 -0.70
CA LEU A 65 -24.18 -2.06 -1.67
C LEU A 65 -22.84 -2.39 -1.00
N TYR A 66 -22.59 -1.90 0.21
CA TYR A 66 -21.38 -2.25 0.95
C TYR A 66 -21.30 -3.74 1.27
N GLU A 67 -22.41 -4.39 1.60
CA GLU A 67 -22.47 -5.86 1.76
C GLU A 67 -22.13 -6.58 0.45
N LYS A 68 -22.79 -6.19 -0.65
CA LYS A 68 -22.58 -6.78 -1.97
C LYS A 68 -21.15 -6.65 -2.47
N TYR A 69 -20.51 -5.50 -2.24
CA TYR A 69 -19.15 -5.19 -2.70
C TYR A 69 -18.10 -5.28 -1.58
N ARG A 70 -18.42 -5.97 -0.49
CA ARG A 70 -17.49 -6.30 0.62
C ARG A 70 -16.77 -5.09 1.21
N LYS A 71 -17.43 -3.93 1.29
CA LYS A 71 -16.94 -2.75 2.04
C LYS A 71 -17.20 -2.94 3.54
N TYR A 72 -16.44 -3.84 4.16
CA TYR A 72 -16.67 -4.30 5.54
C TYR A 72 -16.68 -3.17 6.59
N ILE A 73 -15.64 -2.32 6.64
CA ILE A 73 -15.51 -1.29 7.69
C ILE A 73 -16.63 -0.24 7.60
N PRO A 74 -16.92 0.37 6.43
CA PRO A 74 -18.06 1.28 6.29
C PRO A 74 -19.40 0.64 6.66
N ALA A 75 -19.65 -0.61 6.25
CA ALA A 75 -20.87 -1.34 6.61
C ALA A 75 -21.01 -1.51 8.14
N ILE A 76 -19.95 -1.96 8.81
CA ILE A 76 -19.97 -2.18 10.27
C ILE A 76 -20.21 -0.86 11.01
N LEU A 77 -19.60 0.25 10.57
CA LEU A 77 -19.82 1.58 11.15
C LEU A 77 -21.27 2.04 10.97
N MET A 78 -21.87 1.84 9.79
CA MET A 78 -23.28 2.16 9.56
C MET A 78 -24.21 1.34 10.47
N MET A 79 -23.97 0.03 10.59
CA MET A 79 -24.74 -0.82 11.49
C MET A 79 -24.62 -0.38 12.94
N SER A 80 -23.40 -0.06 13.39
CA SER A 80 -23.12 0.35 14.76
C SER A 80 -23.86 1.65 15.12
N ARG A 81 -23.96 2.60 14.18
CA ARG A 81 -24.74 3.84 14.35
C ARG A 81 -26.25 3.61 14.42
N SER A 82 -26.75 2.59 13.72
CA SER A 82 -28.18 2.26 13.68
C SER A 82 -28.69 1.57 14.95
N GLY A 83 -27.79 1.07 15.81
CA GLY A 83 -28.12 0.29 17.00
C GLY A 83 -28.64 -1.13 16.74
N LYS A 84 -28.85 -1.51 15.47
CA LYS A 84 -29.31 -2.85 15.06
C LYS A 84 -28.14 -3.70 14.59
N ILE A 85 -27.36 -4.18 15.55
CA ILE A 85 -26.14 -4.94 15.29
C ILE A 85 -26.44 -6.42 15.00
N THR A 86 -27.54 -6.94 15.54
CA THR A 86 -28.00 -8.32 15.38
C THR A 86 -29.44 -8.37 14.86
N ASP A 87 -29.81 -9.48 14.21
CA ASP A 87 -31.20 -9.77 13.88
C ASP A 87 -32.02 -10.02 15.16
N LYS A 88 -33.35 -10.16 15.02
CA LYS A 88 -34.24 -10.46 16.15
C LYS A 88 -33.90 -11.78 16.87
N LYS A 89 -33.10 -12.65 16.26
CA LYS A 89 -32.64 -13.94 16.80
C LYS A 89 -31.21 -13.84 17.38
N GLY A 90 -30.63 -12.65 17.48
CA GLY A 90 -29.29 -12.43 18.02
C GLY A 90 -28.16 -12.78 17.05
N ARG A 91 -28.44 -13.04 15.76
CA ARG A 91 -27.43 -13.40 14.76
C ARG A 91 -26.83 -12.16 14.12
N TYR A 92 -25.52 -12.17 13.91
CA TYR A 92 -24.82 -11.11 13.21
C TYR A 92 -25.07 -11.20 11.69
N PRO A 93 -25.11 -10.07 10.98
CA PRO A 93 -25.16 -10.04 9.52
C PRO A 93 -24.01 -10.81 8.87
N SER A 94 -24.24 -11.25 7.63
CA SER A 94 -23.30 -12.10 6.88
C SER A 94 -21.92 -11.45 6.78
N ILE A 95 -21.88 -10.16 6.42
CA ILE A 95 -20.67 -9.36 6.29
C ILE A 95 -19.80 -9.32 7.56
N VAL A 96 -20.42 -9.34 8.75
CA VAL A 96 -19.68 -9.37 10.02
C VAL A 96 -19.19 -10.78 10.33
N SER A 97 -20.05 -11.77 10.14
CA SER A 97 -19.72 -13.17 10.42
C SER A 97 -18.62 -13.68 9.50
N GLU A 98 -18.66 -13.31 8.21
CA GLU A 98 -17.66 -13.62 7.20
C GLU A 98 -16.31 -12.99 7.55
N LEU A 99 -16.27 -11.68 7.83
CA LEU A 99 -15.01 -11.01 8.20
C LEU A 99 -14.45 -11.53 9.52
N ALA A 100 -15.30 -11.71 10.53
CA ALA A 100 -14.87 -12.23 11.82
C ALA A 100 -14.30 -13.65 11.70
N SER A 101 -14.95 -14.52 10.90
CA SER A 101 -14.44 -15.85 10.60
C SER A 101 -13.13 -15.80 9.82
N GLY A 102 -13.00 -14.93 8.82
CA GLY A 102 -11.79 -14.78 8.03
C GLY A 102 -10.60 -14.24 8.83
N LEU A 103 -10.86 -13.40 9.83
CA LEU A 103 -9.86 -12.90 10.78
C LEU A 103 -9.63 -13.82 11.97
N ASN A 104 -10.41 -14.91 12.10
CA ASN A 104 -10.41 -15.81 13.25
C ASN A 104 -10.62 -15.10 14.61
N VAL A 105 -11.60 -14.19 14.66
CA VAL A 105 -11.95 -13.39 15.85
C VAL A 105 -13.45 -13.45 16.11
N SER A 106 -13.87 -13.10 17.33
CA SER A 106 -15.31 -13.03 17.63
C SER A 106 -15.98 -11.84 16.91
N PRO A 107 -17.20 -12.00 16.37
CA PRO A 107 -17.98 -10.90 15.80
C PRO A 107 -18.17 -9.72 16.76
N SER A 108 -18.37 -10.01 18.05
CA SER A 108 -18.54 -9.00 19.09
C SER A 108 -17.26 -8.17 19.31
N ALA A 109 -16.08 -8.80 19.30
CA ALA A 109 -14.80 -8.10 19.38
C ALA A 109 -14.56 -7.23 18.15
N LEU A 110 -14.85 -7.76 16.94
CA LEU A 110 -14.72 -7.00 15.68
C LEU A 110 -15.56 -5.72 15.71
N ILE A 111 -16.85 -5.82 16.04
CA ILE A 111 -17.75 -4.66 16.11
C ILE A 111 -17.29 -3.68 17.19
N SER A 112 -16.90 -4.18 18.36
CA SER A 112 -16.43 -3.34 19.48
C SER A 112 -15.16 -2.57 19.12
N VAL A 113 -14.21 -3.20 18.44
CA VAL A 113 -12.99 -2.54 17.97
C VAL A 113 -13.29 -1.53 16.89
N VAL A 114 -14.08 -1.87 15.86
CA VAL A 114 -14.44 -0.93 14.79
C VAL A 114 -15.16 0.30 15.36
N SER A 115 -16.12 0.10 16.25
CA SER A 115 -16.83 1.21 16.91
C SER A 115 -15.94 1.98 17.88
N GLY A 116 -15.05 1.31 18.62
CA GLY A 116 -14.14 1.92 19.58
C GLY A 116 -13.08 2.78 18.90
N CYS A 117 -12.52 2.30 17.79
CA CYS A 117 -11.52 3.03 17.00
C CYS A 117 -12.11 4.23 16.26
N ASN A 118 -13.44 4.32 16.10
CA ASN A 118 -14.09 5.51 15.58
C ASN A 118 -14.23 6.64 16.63
N LYS A 119 -13.84 6.39 17.90
CA LYS A 119 -13.88 7.38 19.00
C LYS A 119 -12.47 7.90 19.32
N PRO A 120 -12.34 9.08 19.98
CA PRO A 120 -11.05 9.58 20.45
C PRO A 120 -10.33 8.58 21.38
N ILE A 121 -9.01 8.45 21.21
CA ILE A 121 -8.22 7.46 21.95
C ILE A 121 -7.53 8.12 23.16
N PRO A 122 -7.77 7.61 24.39
CA PRO A 122 -7.08 8.09 25.58
C PRO A 122 -5.59 7.70 25.54
N LYS A 123 -4.76 8.39 26.33
CA LYS A 123 -3.32 8.11 26.38
C LYS A 123 -3.05 6.69 26.93
N PRO A 124 -2.30 5.83 26.20
CA PRO A 124 -2.07 4.46 26.63
C PRO A 124 -0.91 4.27 27.61
N ASP A 125 -0.18 5.32 27.99
CA ASP A 125 1.07 5.21 28.78
C ASP A 125 0.87 4.43 30.08
N VAL A 126 -0.25 4.70 30.77
CA VAL A 126 -0.65 4.05 32.03
C VAL A 126 -0.89 2.55 31.86
N PHE A 127 -1.14 2.09 30.63
CA PHE A 127 -1.47 0.71 30.30
C PHE A 127 -0.30 -0.08 29.73
N PHE A 128 0.88 0.53 29.51
CA PHE A 128 2.04 -0.21 29.00
C PHE A 128 2.57 -1.24 30.00
N GLN A 129 2.49 -0.94 31.29
CA GLN A 129 2.91 -1.88 32.35
C GLN A 129 1.88 -2.99 32.52
N GLU A 130 2.33 -4.23 32.70
CA GLU A 130 1.46 -5.31 33.15
C GLU A 130 1.12 -5.07 34.61
N THR A 131 -0.18 -4.94 34.91
CA THR A 131 -0.65 -5.01 36.29
C THR A 131 -0.31 -6.42 36.78
N LYS A 132 0.78 -6.57 37.54
CA LYS A 132 1.02 -7.79 38.31
C LYS A 132 -0.23 -7.98 39.18
N SER A 133 -0.87 -9.13 39.01
CA SER A 133 -2.02 -9.55 39.83
C SER A 133 -1.70 -9.37 41.32
N PRO A 134 -2.60 -8.80 42.14
CA PRO A 134 -2.37 -8.74 43.58
C PRO A 134 -2.31 -10.17 44.11
N GLN A 135 -1.17 -10.53 44.70
CA GLN A 135 -1.01 -11.78 45.43
C GLN A 135 -2.06 -11.84 46.54
N THR A 136 -2.75 -12.97 46.59
CA THR A 136 -3.72 -13.36 47.60
C THR A 136 -3.15 -13.12 48.99
N LYS A 137 -3.88 -12.34 49.81
CA LYS A 137 -3.63 -12.23 51.24
C LYS A 137 -4.03 -13.56 51.90
N GLU A 138 -3.06 -14.28 52.44
CA GLU A 138 -3.24 -15.13 53.62
C GLU A 138 -2.34 -14.60 54.74
N GLU A 139 -2.89 -14.71 55.95
CA GLU A 139 -2.53 -14.09 57.23
C GLU A 139 -1.08 -14.36 57.69
N ILE A 140 -0.45 -13.52 58.52
CA ILE A 140 -0.55 -13.56 59.99
C ILE A 140 -0.14 -12.22 60.60
N ALA A 141 -0.85 -11.85 61.67
CA ALA A 141 -0.70 -10.67 62.50
C ALA A 141 0.58 -10.64 63.35
N SER A 142 1.11 -9.42 63.57
CA SER A 142 1.62 -9.01 64.88
C SER A 142 1.58 -7.48 65.02
N VAL A 143 1.05 -7.05 66.15
CA VAL A 143 0.71 -5.69 66.58
C VAL A 143 1.97 -4.88 66.94
N GLN A 144 2.07 -3.63 66.47
CA GLN A 144 2.29 -2.44 67.33
C GLN A 144 2.24 -1.13 66.54
N GLU A 145 1.42 -0.21 67.04
CA GLU A 145 1.18 1.15 66.57
C GLU A 145 2.40 2.05 66.83
N THR A 146 2.76 2.91 65.87
CA THR A 146 2.85 4.38 66.08
C THR A 146 3.12 5.13 64.77
N SER A 147 2.07 5.81 64.31
CA SER A 147 2.04 7.14 63.68
C SER A 147 3.28 7.64 62.90
N SER A 148 3.13 7.78 61.59
CA SER A 148 3.38 9.08 60.93
C SER A 148 2.58 9.15 59.62
N GLU A 149 1.62 10.07 59.63
CA GLU A 149 0.82 10.44 58.46
C GLU A 149 1.72 11.09 57.40
N GLN A 150 1.82 10.45 56.24
CA GLN A 150 2.00 11.16 54.98
C GLN A 150 0.84 10.76 54.06
N THR A 151 -0.10 11.69 53.96
CA THR A 151 -1.28 11.69 53.11
C THR A 151 -0.87 11.41 51.67
N THR A 152 -0.98 10.15 51.27
CA THR A 152 -0.93 9.74 49.87
C THR A 152 -2.35 9.86 49.33
N GLU A 153 -2.53 10.73 48.33
CA GLU A 153 -3.79 10.82 47.58
C GLU A 153 -4.18 9.42 47.07
N PRO A 154 -5.47 9.04 47.13
CA PRO A 154 -5.91 7.71 46.73
C PRO A 154 -5.69 7.52 45.23
N GLY A 155 -4.76 6.63 44.89
CA GLY A 155 -4.50 6.22 43.52
C GLY A 155 -5.78 5.70 42.86
N VAL A 156 -6.37 6.52 42.00
CA VAL A 156 -7.48 6.10 41.14
C VAL A 156 -6.95 5.00 40.23
N VAL A 157 -7.35 3.75 40.50
CA VAL A 157 -7.14 2.64 39.58
C VAL A 157 -7.95 2.96 38.33
N GLN A 158 -7.32 3.60 37.34
CA GLN A 158 -7.95 3.93 36.08
C GLN A 158 -8.26 2.62 35.34
N GLU A 159 -9.55 2.26 35.31
CA GLU A 159 -10.00 1.05 34.64
C GLU A 159 -9.66 1.13 33.13
N MET A 160 -8.98 0.10 32.62
CA MET A 160 -8.56 0.05 31.22
C MET A 160 -9.78 0.18 30.29
N PRO A 161 -9.78 1.10 29.31
CA PRO A 161 -10.88 1.22 28.35
C PRO A 161 -11.19 -0.10 27.65
N SER A 162 -12.46 -0.35 27.38
CA SER A 162 -12.93 -1.61 26.75
C SER A 162 -12.19 -1.95 25.46
N LEU A 163 -11.87 -0.95 24.64
CA LEU A 163 -11.08 -1.10 23.44
C LEU A 163 -9.71 -1.73 23.72
N PHE A 164 -8.95 -1.20 24.69
CA PHE A 164 -7.63 -1.72 25.05
C PHE A 164 -7.72 -3.09 25.73
N LYS A 165 -8.78 -3.36 26.52
CA LYS A 165 -9.04 -4.69 27.08
C LYS A 165 -9.27 -5.76 26.00
N ILE A 166 -9.93 -5.41 24.89
CA ILE A 166 -10.14 -6.34 23.78
C ILE A 166 -8.85 -6.50 22.98
N LEU A 167 -8.18 -5.39 22.66
CA LEU A 167 -6.94 -5.37 21.88
C LEU A 167 -5.74 -5.96 22.62
N SER A 168 -5.78 -6.13 23.95
CA SER A 168 -4.70 -6.74 24.73
C SER A 168 -4.58 -8.25 24.54
N LYS A 169 -5.64 -8.90 24.01
CA LYS A 169 -5.63 -10.34 23.76
C LYS A 169 -4.92 -10.68 22.45
N LYS A 170 -3.99 -11.65 22.49
CA LYS A 170 -3.23 -12.08 21.30
C LYS A 170 -4.11 -12.60 20.15
N GLU A 171 -5.19 -13.30 20.47
CA GLU A 171 -6.19 -13.76 19.47
C GLU A 171 -6.80 -12.60 18.66
N ASN A 172 -6.82 -11.39 19.22
CA ASN A 172 -7.38 -10.20 18.58
C ASN A 172 -6.34 -9.36 17.83
N ALA A 173 -5.10 -9.85 17.66
CA ALA A 173 -4.06 -9.14 16.90
C ALA A 173 -4.50 -8.71 15.48
N PRO A 174 -5.29 -9.51 14.72
CA PRO A 174 -5.80 -9.08 13.41
C PRO A 174 -6.69 -7.83 13.46
N LEU A 175 -7.34 -7.55 14.60
CA LEU A 175 -8.22 -6.38 14.78
C LEU A 175 -7.46 -5.05 14.77
N TYR A 176 -6.14 -5.05 14.94
CA TYR A 176 -5.33 -3.85 14.76
C TYR A 176 -5.38 -3.34 13.31
N LYS A 177 -5.46 -4.23 12.31
CA LYS A 177 -5.64 -3.83 10.89
C LYS A 177 -7.00 -3.19 10.65
N ALA A 178 -8.05 -3.69 11.30
CA ALA A 178 -9.39 -3.08 11.25
C ALA A 178 -9.39 -1.70 11.92
N CYS A 179 -8.76 -1.59 13.10
CA CYS A 179 -8.63 -0.33 13.82
C CYS A 179 -7.81 0.71 13.05
N TYR A 180 -6.72 0.27 12.42
CA TYR A 180 -5.92 1.06 11.48
C TYR A 180 -6.78 1.65 10.37
N ALA A 181 -7.54 0.82 9.66
CA ALA A 181 -8.41 1.28 8.57
C ALA A 181 -9.42 2.33 9.04
N VAL A 182 -10.02 2.15 10.22
CA VAL A 182 -10.96 3.13 10.82
C VAL A 182 -10.24 4.45 11.12
N LYS A 183 -9.07 4.41 11.77
CA LYS A 183 -8.35 5.62 12.19
C LYS A 183 -7.82 6.43 11.02
N ILE A 184 -7.24 5.76 10.03
CA ILE A 184 -6.75 6.41 8.82
C ILE A 184 -7.92 7.07 8.06
N LYS A 185 -9.05 6.36 7.91
CA LYS A 185 -10.25 6.93 7.27
C LYS A 185 -10.80 8.14 8.02
N ALA A 186 -10.74 8.14 9.34
CA ALA A 186 -11.18 9.26 10.18
C ALA A 186 -10.19 10.44 10.22
N GLY A 187 -8.98 10.30 9.66
CA GLY A 187 -7.90 11.28 9.79
C GLY A 187 -7.33 11.38 11.23
N ASP A 188 -7.66 10.45 12.11
CA ASP A 188 -7.19 10.43 13.51
C ASP A 188 -5.85 9.68 13.61
N TYR A 189 -4.81 10.33 13.07
CA TYR A 189 -3.44 9.81 13.03
C TYR A 189 -2.83 9.67 14.43
N ASP A 190 -3.10 10.63 15.32
CA ASP A 190 -2.59 10.60 16.69
C ASP A 190 -3.22 9.46 17.50
N GLY A 191 -4.53 9.21 17.30
CA GLY A 191 -5.22 8.08 17.89
C GLY A 191 -4.66 6.74 17.40
N TRP A 192 -4.33 6.63 16.11
CA TRP A 192 -3.66 5.45 15.58
C TRP A 192 -2.30 5.20 16.22
N GLU A 193 -1.42 6.22 16.30
CA GLU A 193 -0.08 6.04 16.87
C GLU A 193 -0.13 5.54 18.32
N LYS A 194 -1.11 5.99 19.12
CA LYS A 194 -1.37 5.46 20.47
C LYS A 194 -1.75 3.98 20.45
N ILE A 195 -2.68 3.58 19.60
CA ILE A 195 -3.11 2.19 19.46
C ILE A 195 -1.95 1.31 19.01
N HIS A 196 -1.19 1.77 18.02
CA HIS A 196 -0.03 1.06 17.50
C HIS A 196 1.04 0.88 18.57
N ALA A 197 1.42 1.95 19.27
CA ALA A 197 2.36 1.89 20.38
C ALA A 197 1.89 0.92 21.47
N PHE A 198 0.60 0.90 21.82
CA PHE A 198 0.05 -0.06 22.78
C PHE A 198 0.27 -1.51 22.31
N GLY A 199 -0.12 -1.85 21.08
CA GLY A 199 0.02 -3.20 20.55
C GLY A 199 1.47 -3.67 20.44
N GLU A 200 2.35 -2.76 20.06
CA GLU A 200 3.78 -3.02 19.93
C GLU A 200 4.45 -3.16 21.31
N MET A 201 4.17 -2.29 22.27
CA MET A 201 4.77 -2.35 23.60
C MET A 201 4.32 -3.57 24.40
N LYS A 202 3.07 -4.03 24.20
CA LYS A 202 2.55 -5.27 24.80
C LYS A 202 2.97 -6.56 24.09
N GLY A 203 3.70 -6.47 22.97
CA GLY A 203 4.12 -7.66 22.20
C GLY A 203 2.93 -8.46 21.65
N ILE A 204 1.84 -7.77 21.31
CA ILE A 204 0.65 -8.37 20.70
C ILE A 204 0.81 -8.44 19.19
N LEU A 205 1.37 -7.38 18.61
CA LEU A 205 1.72 -7.33 17.19
C LEU A 205 3.01 -8.09 16.93
N ALA A 206 3.02 -8.92 15.91
CA ALA A 206 4.27 -9.46 15.37
C ALA A 206 5.12 -8.30 14.81
N PRO A 207 6.46 -8.31 14.98
CA PRO A 207 7.33 -7.22 14.54
C PRO A 207 7.12 -6.81 13.08
N GLU A 208 6.95 -7.78 12.18
CA GLU A 208 6.74 -7.53 10.75
C GLU A 208 5.38 -6.90 10.44
N THR A 209 4.32 -7.34 11.13
CA THR A 209 3.00 -6.72 11.02
C THR A 209 3.04 -5.28 11.53
N SER A 210 3.72 -5.07 12.65
CA SER A 210 3.89 -3.74 13.24
C SER A 210 4.70 -2.81 12.34
N LEU A 211 5.78 -3.30 11.74
CA LEU A 211 6.57 -2.60 10.73
C LEU A 211 5.72 -2.22 9.51
N ALA A 212 4.97 -3.17 8.96
CA ALA A 212 4.09 -2.93 7.81
C ALA A 212 3.04 -1.86 8.13
N LEU A 213 2.46 -1.89 9.34
CA LEU A 213 1.52 -0.87 9.81
C LEU A 213 2.17 0.50 9.98
N ARG A 214 3.42 0.59 10.47
CA ARG A 214 4.16 1.86 10.60
C ARG A 214 4.44 2.49 9.24
N ILE A 215 4.90 1.68 8.28
CA ILE A 215 5.15 2.14 6.92
C ILE A 215 3.83 2.55 6.24
N SER A 216 2.79 1.73 6.38
CA SER A 216 1.46 2.06 5.85
C SER A 216 0.95 3.37 6.44
N PHE A 217 1.08 3.59 7.74
CA PHE A 217 0.72 4.86 8.38
C PHE A 217 1.38 6.04 7.69
N THR A 218 2.68 5.95 7.43
CA THR A 218 3.46 6.99 6.75
C THR A 218 2.92 7.30 5.37
N LEU A 219 2.55 6.26 4.60
CA LEU A 219 1.99 6.40 3.25
C LEU A 219 0.65 7.14 3.24
N HIS A 220 -0.15 7.01 4.31
CA HIS A 220 -1.48 7.62 4.37
C HIS A 220 -1.53 8.94 5.14
N SER A 221 -0.64 9.16 6.11
CA SER A 221 -0.60 10.37 6.92
C SER A 221 0.33 11.43 6.36
N GLY A 222 1.29 11.05 5.50
CA GLY A 222 2.38 11.92 5.05
C GLY A 222 3.38 12.29 6.17
N ARG A 223 3.26 11.71 7.37
CA ARG A 223 4.13 12.03 8.52
C ARG A 223 5.40 11.20 8.49
N GLY A 224 6.52 11.85 8.18
CA GLY A 224 7.83 11.23 8.02
C GLY A 224 8.03 10.66 6.61
N SER A 225 9.21 10.10 6.35
CA SER A 225 9.55 9.58 5.01
C SER A 225 9.24 8.09 4.87
N ALA A 226 8.24 7.76 4.03
CA ALA A 226 7.89 6.37 3.71
C ALA A 226 9.08 5.63 3.09
N TYR A 227 9.81 6.29 2.18
CA TYR A 227 10.99 5.72 1.57
C TYR A 227 12.09 5.42 2.59
N LYS A 228 12.40 6.33 3.53
CA LYS A 228 13.41 6.08 4.58
C LYS A 228 13.03 4.87 5.45
N ARG A 229 11.75 4.76 5.84
CA ARG A 229 11.24 3.63 6.63
C ARG A 229 11.26 2.31 5.85
N ILE A 230 10.86 2.32 4.57
CA ILE A 230 10.94 1.15 3.68
C ILE A 230 12.40 0.69 3.53
N TYR A 231 13.30 1.63 3.21
CA TYR A 231 14.71 1.35 3.03
C TYR A 231 15.36 0.81 4.31
N SER A 232 15.05 1.42 5.46
CA SER A 232 15.55 0.96 6.76
C SER A 232 15.01 -0.40 7.16
N GLY A 233 13.71 -0.65 6.90
CA GLY A 233 13.10 -1.95 7.12
C GLY A 233 13.73 -3.04 6.26
N GLY A 234 14.02 -2.73 4.99
CA GLY A 234 14.63 -3.69 4.06
C GLY A 234 16.05 -4.11 4.42
N LYS A 235 16.72 -3.36 5.30
CA LYS A 235 18.03 -3.71 5.85
C LYS A 235 17.94 -4.71 7.00
N LEU A 236 16.78 -4.91 7.64
CA LEU A 236 16.66 -5.80 8.78
C LEU A 236 16.93 -7.25 8.38
N LYS A 237 17.89 -7.90 9.05
CA LYS A 237 18.24 -9.31 8.80
C LYS A 237 17.15 -10.28 9.21
N SER A 238 16.31 -9.88 10.16
CA SER A 238 15.25 -10.70 10.75
C SER A 238 14.00 -10.85 9.89
N LEU A 239 13.95 -10.23 8.69
CA LEU A 239 12.77 -10.29 7.84
C LEU A 239 12.56 -11.69 7.25
N SER A 240 11.40 -12.28 7.54
CA SER A 240 10.85 -13.46 6.90
C SER A 240 10.49 -13.19 5.44
N GLU A 241 10.21 -14.24 4.67
CA GLU A 241 9.72 -14.11 3.29
C GLU A 241 8.37 -13.34 3.23
N GLU A 242 7.48 -13.53 4.21
CA GLU A 242 6.25 -12.75 4.32
C GLU A 242 6.54 -11.27 4.59
N GLY A 243 7.45 -10.98 5.52
CA GLY A 243 7.89 -9.61 5.82
C GLY A 243 8.55 -8.93 4.61
N LYS A 244 9.36 -9.65 3.84
CA LYS A 244 9.93 -9.17 2.56
C LYS A 244 8.83 -8.89 1.54
N SER A 245 7.86 -9.78 1.38
CA SER A 245 6.71 -9.59 0.49
C SER A 245 5.92 -8.33 0.86
N ASP A 246 5.54 -8.19 2.13
CA ASP A 246 4.79 -7.04 2.62
C ASP A 246 5.55 -5.73 2.42
N LEU A 247 6.86 -5.72 2.66
CA LEU A 247 7.69 -4.54 2.47
C LEU A 247 7.77 -4.11 0.99
N LEU A 248 7.95 -5.07 0.08
CA LEU A 248 7.95 -4.80 -1.37
C LEU A 248 6.59 -4.37 -1.87
N TYR A 249 5.51 -4.94 -1.34
CA TYR A 249 4.15 -4.48 -1.61
C TYR A 249 3.96 -3.02 -1.20
N LEU A 250 4.42 -2.63 -0.01
CA LEU A 250 4.36 -1.24 0.44
C LEU A 250 5.25 -0.31 -0.38
N TYR A 251 6.40 -0.81 -0.85
CA TYR A 251 7.24 -0.05 -1.78
C TYR A 251 6.58 0.14 -3.14
N GLY A 252 5.91 -0.90 -3.66
CA GLY A 252 5.06 -0.81 -4.85
C GLY A 252 3.97 0.26 -4.67
N LYS A 253 3.29 0.29 -3.52
CA LYS A 253 2.29 1.33 -3.19
C LYS A 253 2.89 2.74 -3.16
N PHE A 254 4.04 2.92 -2.50
CA PHE A 254 4.75 4.19 -2.46
C PHE A 254 5.04 4.74 -3.87
N LEU A 255 5.55 3.88 -4.75
CA LEU A 255 5.88 4.23 -6.12
C LEU A 255 4.62 4.52 -6.95
N ARG A 256 3.54 3.76 -6.76
CA ARG A 256 2.25 4.01 -7.41
C ARG A 256 1.71 5.39 -7.07
N ASN A 257 1.72 5.74 -5.78
CA ASN A 257 1.27 7.05 -5.29
C ASN A 257 2.14 8.20 -5.81
N SER A 258 3.39 7.91 -6.18
CA SER A 258 4.33 8.85 -6.78
C SER A 258 4.22 8.91 -8.32
N GLY A 259 3.26 8.20 -8.93
CA GLY A 259 3.09 8.11 -10.38
C GLY A 259 4.12 7.23 -11.11
N LYS A 260 5.00 6.53 -10.38
CA LYS A 260 6.03 5.63 -10.94
C LYS A 260 5.46 4.23 -11.20
N TYR A 261 4.53 4.13 -12.15
CA TYR A 261 3.72 2.91 -12.39
C TYR A 261 4.54 1.69 -12.80
N ASP A 262 5.52 1.84 -13.70
CA ASP A 262 6.33 0.69 -14.16
C ASP A 262 7.22 0.14 -13.04
N SER A 263 7.84 1.03 -12.24
CA SER A 263 8.58 0.64 -11.05
C SER A 263 7.67 -0.04 -10.03
N SER A 264 6.48 0.52 -9.82
CA SER A 264 5.48 0.00 -8.89
C SER A 264 5.04 -1.42 -9.28
N ALA A 265 4.70 -1.65 -10.55
CA ALA A 265 4.31 -2.96 -11.07
C ALA A 265 5.42 -4.01 -10.84
N ARG A 266 6.69 -3.66 -11.05
CA ARG A 266 7.82 -4.57 -10.78
C ARG A 266 7.92 -4.95 -9.31
N TYR A 267 7.76 -4.01 -8.38
CA TYR A 267 7.82 -4.32 -6.96
C TYR A 267 6.59 -5.07 -6.45
N PHE A 268 5.40 -4.79 -6.99
CA PHE A 268 4.23 -5.63 -6.73
C PHE A 268 4.47 -7.05 -7.21
N TRP A 269 5.02 -7.24 -8.41
CA TRP A 269 5.29 -8.59 -8.88
C TRP A 269 6.38 -9.29 -8.07
N MET A 270 7.47 -8.59 -7.79
CA MET A 270 8.56 -9.13 -6.96
C MET A 270 8.08 -9.52 -5.57
N SER A 271 7.09 -8.82 -4.99
CA SER A 271 6.51 -9.23 -3.71
C SER A 271 5.92 -10.65 -3.73
N GLY A 272 5.38 -11.08 -4.88
CA GLY A 272 4.80 -12.40 -5.10
C GLY A 272 5.81 -13.53 -5.14
N SER A 273 7.07 -13.22 -5.46
CA SER A 273 8.18 -14.17 -5.43
C SER A 273 8.55 -14.62 -4.01
N TYR A 274 8.23 -13.79 -3.02
CA TYR A 274 8.47 -14.07 -1.60
C TYR A 274 7.23 -14.69 -0.95
N ALA A 275 6.06 -14.07 -1.08
CA ALA A 275 4.79 -14.56 -0.55
C ALA A 275 3.59 -13.89 -1.24
N SER A 276 2.37 -14.38 -0.98
CA SER A 276 1.12 -13.76 -1.45
C SER A 276 1.05 -13.52 -2.97
N GLN A 277 1.31 -14.57 -3.76
CA GLN A 277 1.34 -14.51 -5.22
C GLN A 277 0.06 -13.95 -5.84
N GLU A 278 -1.11 -14.28 -5.27
CA GLU A 278 -2.41 -13.76 -5.73
C GLU A 278 -2.50 -12.24 -5.58
N ARG A 279 -2.22 -11.70 -4.38
CA ARG A 279 -2.18 -10.26 -4.10
C ARG A 279 -1.21 -9.53 -5.04
N SER A 280 -0.04 -10.13 -5.25
CA SER A 280 0.99 -9.60 -6.14
C SER A 280 0.50 -9.48 -7.59
N GLY A 281 -0.13 -10.53 -8.13
CA GLY A 281 -0.69 -10.52 -9.48
C GLY A 281 -1.80 -9.48 -9.66
N ILE A 282 -2.71 -9.41 -8.69
CA ILE A 282 -3.82 -8.44 -8.70
C ILE A 282 -3.31 -7.00 -8.69
N GLU A 283 -2.37 -6.67 -7.82
CA GLU A 283 -1.88 -5.28 -7.68
C GLU A 283 -0.98 -4.86 -8.84
N THR A 284 -0.25 -5.82 -9.42
CA THR A 284 0.44 -5.63 -10.70
C THR A 284 -0.57 -5.32 -11.80
N ALA A 285 -1.64 -6.11 -11.93
CA ALA A 285 -2.70 -5.90 -12.91
C ALA A 285 -3.40 -4.54 -12.75
N LYS A 286 -3.78 -4.16 -11.52
CA LYS A 286 -4.35 -2.83 -11.22
C LYS A 286 -3.41 -1.71 -11.69
N THR A 287 -2.12 -1.82 -11.37
CA THR A 287 -1.12 -0.80 -11.70
C THR A 287 -0.89 -0.68 -13.22
N LEU A 288 -0.82 -1.81 -13.93
CA LEU A 288 -0.74 -1.84 -15.39
C LEU A 288 -2.00 -1.24 -16.05
N LEU A 289 -3.17 -1.51 -15.49
CA LEU A 289 -4.41 -0.96 -16.02
C LEU A 289 -4.46 0.57 -15.86
N ILE A 290 -4.03 1.09 -14.70
CA ILE A 290 -3.93 2.53 -14.44
C ILE A 290 -2.96 3.21 -15.41
N SER A 291 -1.86 2.55 -15.79
CA SER A 291 -0.92 3.07 -16.80
C SER A 291 -1.37 2.90 -18.25
N GLY A 292 -2.61 2.43 -18.47
CA GLY A 292 -3.21 2.28 -19.81
C GLY A 292 -2.91 0.94 -20.50
N ARG A 293 -2.25 0.00 -19.83
CA ARG A 293 -1.75 -1.26 -20.39
C ARG A 293 -2.75 -2.40 -20.16
N LYS A 294 -3.98 -2.23 -20.66
CA LYS A 294 -5.11 -3.14 -20.43
C LYS A 294 -4.82 -4.59 -20.80
N GLN A 295 -4.25 -4.85 -21.98
CA GLN A 295 -3.98 -6.23 -22.44
C GLN A 295 -3.05 -6.97 -21.49
N GLU A 296 -2.00 -6.30 -21.03
CA GLU A 296 -1.04 -6.86 -20.07
C GLU A 296 -1.66 -7.04 -18.70
N ALA A 297 -2.38 -6.04 -18.21
CA ALA A 297 -3.11 -6.12 -16.94
C ALA A 297 -4.01 -7.37 -16.88
N CYS A 298 -4.76 -7.64 -17.95
CA CYS A 298 -5.66 -8.78 -18.00
C CYS A 298 -4.95 -10.13 -18.14
N SER A 299 -3.71 -10.16 -18.66
CA SER A 299 -2.91 -11.39 -18.72
C SER A 299 -2.44 -11.88 -17.34
N HIS A 300 -2.38 -10.98 -16.34
CA HIS A 300 -2.04 -11.33 -14.96
C HIS A 300 -3.23 -11.92 -14.17
N LEU A 301 -4.44 -11.89 -14.72
CA LEU A 301 -5.62 -12.46 -14.07
C LEU A 301 -5.89 -13.87 -14.57
N THR A 302 -6.14 -14.77 -13.63
CA THR A 302 -6.57 -16.15 -13.98
C THR A 302 -8.02 -16.15 -14.44
N LYS A 303 -8.40 -17.14 -15.27
CA LYS A 303 -9.80 -17.27 -15.73
C LYS A 303 -10.81 -17.47 -14.59
N ASN A 304 -10.35 -17.93 -13.43
CA ASN A 304 -11.15 -18.14 -12.23
C ASN A 304 -10.98 -17.02 -11.20
N PHE A 305 -10.50 -15.84 -11.62
CA PHE A 305 -10.36 -14.68 -10.75
C PHE A 305 -11.70 -14.32 -10.11
N SER A 306 -11.76 -14.43 -8.78
CA SER A 306 -12.92 -14.04 -7.99
C SER A 306 -12.61 -12.73 -7.28
N PRO A 307 -13.30 -11.63 -7.61
CA PRO A 307 -13.02 -10.35 -6.99
C PRO A 307 -13.34 -10.35 -5.50
N GLY A 308 -12.40 -9.84 -4.70
CA GLY A 308 -12.49 -9.71 -3.26
C GLY A 308 -13.10 -8.40 -2.77
N ASP A 309 -12.96 -7.32 -3.55
CA ASP A 309 -13.43 -5.97 -3.22
C ASP A 309 -13.93 -5.20 -4.45
N GLU A 310 -14.34 -3.93 -4.26
CA GLU A 310 -14.78 -3.04 -5.35
C GLU A 310 -13.72 -2.88 -6.46
N SER A 311 -12.46 -2.71 -6.08
CA SER A 311 -11.34 -2.48 -7.00
C SER A 311 -11.10 -3.70 -7.89
N GLU A 312 -11.20 -4.89 -7.30
CA GLU A 312 -11.06 -6.15 -7.97
C GLU A 312 -12.27 -6.47 -8.84
N GLU A 313 -13.48 -6.09 -8.43
CA GLU A 313 -14.68 -6.21 -9.25
C GLU A 313 -14.58 -5.31 -10.50
N LEU A 314 -14.06 -4.09 -10.36
CA LEU A 314 -13.78 -3.22 -11.52
C LEU A 314 -12.75 -3.85 -12.45
N LEU A 315 -11.66 -4.36 -11.91
CA LEU A 315 -10.62 -5.03 -12.68
C LEU A 315 -11.18 -6.26 -13.42
N SER A 316 -11.99 -7.08 -12.75
CA SER A 316 -12.67 -8.24 -13.34
C SER A 316 -13.59 -7.84 -14.49
N ARG A 317 -14.39 -6.78 -14.31
CA ARG A 317 -15.27 -6.25 -15.37
C ARG A 317 -14.48 -5.78 -16.59
N VAL A 318 -13.40 -5.02 -16.37
CA VAL A 318 -12.55 -4.52 -17.45
C VAL A 318 -11.93 -5.65 -18.27
N CYS A 319 -11.52 -6.73 -17.61
CA CYS A 319 -10.79 -7.82 -18.25
C CYS A 319 -11.68 -8.92 -18.84
N PHE A 320 -12.81 -9.22 -18.23
CA PHE A 320 -13.65 -10.36 -18.63
C PHE A 320 -15.02 -9.98 -19.20
N LYS A 321 -15.53 -8.78 -18.91
CA LYS A 321 -16.85 -8.32 -19.38
C LYS A 321 -16.69 -7.19 -20.39
N ASN A 322 -16.16 -7.48 -21.57
CA ASN A 322 -16.05 -6.62 -22.78
C ASN A 322 -16.37 -5.12 -22.55
N PHE A 323 -15.56 -4.46 -21.72
CA PHE A 323 -15.69 -3.02 -21.49
C PHE A 323 -15.02 -2.32 -22.67
N GLU A 324 -15.80 -1.62 -23.51
CA GLU A 324 -15.24 -0.83 -24.61
C GLU A 324 -14.35 0.30 -24.06
N ASN A 325 -13.14 0.44 -24.61
CA ASN A 325 -12.12 1.37 -24.12
C ASN A 325 -12.55 2.86 -24.22
N SER A 326 -13.55 3.15 -25.05
CA SER A 326 -14.11 4.49 -25.30
C SER A 326 -15.30 4.83 -24.40
N ALA A 327 -15.82 3.87 -23.62
CA ALA A 327 -16.99 4.11 -22.79
C ALA A 327 -16.65 5.06 -21.62
N PRO A 328 -17.48 6.07 -21.31
CA PRO A 328 -17.31 6.92 -20.13
C PRO A 328 -17.15 6.14 -18.81
N SER A 329 -17.71 4.93 -18.77
CA SER A 329 -17.60 3.99 -17.65
C SER A 329 -16.17 3.44 -17.47
N PHE A 330 -15.38 3.28 -18.54
CA PHE A 330 -13.97 2.84 -18.46
C PHE A 330 -13.08 3.92 -17.82
N ILE A 331 -13.23 5.19 -18.25
CA ILE A 331 -12.49 6.32 -17.66
C ILE A 331 -12.84 6.48 -16.17
N LYS A 332 -14.13 6.31 -15.81
CA LYS A 332 -14.57 6.29 -14.41
C LYS A 332 -13.98 5.11 -13.63
N ALA A 333 -13.97 3.90 -14.19
CA ALA A 333 -13.37 2.72 -13.57
C ALA A 333 -11.86 2.90 -13.32
N VAL A 334 -11.12 3.41 -14.30
CA VAL A 334 -9.68 3.72 -14.16
C VAL A 334 -9.46 4.79 -13.10
N ARG A 335 -10.33 5.81 -13.01
CA ARG A 335 -10.26 6.81 -11.93
C ARG A 335 -10.50 6.18 -10.55
N ILE A 336 -11.46 5.28 -10.41
CA ILE A 336 -11.73 4.58 -9.13
C ILE A 336 -10.56 3.66 -8.77
N LEU A 337 -10.01 2.90 -9.72
CA LEU A 337 -8.82 2.08 -9.51
C LEU A 337 -7.59 2.92 -9.12
N ASN A 338 -7.45 4.10 -9.70
CA ASN A 338 -6.39 5.06 -9.33
C ASN A 338 -6.63 5.66 -7.91
N LYS A 339 -7.88 5.63 -7.43
CA LYS A 339 -8.27 6.02 -6.06
C LYS A 339 -8.16 4.90 -5.03
N ASP A 340 -7.88 3.66 -5.41
CA ASP A 340 -7.69 2.52 -4.49
C ASP A 340 -6.33 2.53 -3.75
N ALA A 341 -5.91 3.72 -3.33
CA ALA A 341 -5.30 3.96 -2.03
C ALA A 341 -5.64 5.41 -1.59
N PRO A 342 -6.22 5.64 -0.40
CA PRO A 342 -7.43 5.07 0.20
C PRO A 342 -8.71 5.84 -0.24
N ASP A 343 -9.89 5.23 -0.10
CA ASP A 343 -11.21 5.85 0.09
C ASP A 343 -11.64 7.05 -0.82
N PRO A 344 -12.70 6.93 -1.65
CA PRO A 344 -13.14 7.94 -2.62
C PRO A 344 -13.62 9.31 -2.06
N VAL A 345 -13.53 9.55 -0.75
CA VAL A 345 -13.87 10.84 -0.11
C VAL A 345 -12.69 11.84 -0.06
N PHE A 346 -11.45 11.43 -0.33
CA PHE A 346 -10.28 12.33 -0.23
C PHE A 346 -10.09 13.33 -1.38
N GLU A 347 -10.74 13.14 -2.53
CA GLU A 347 -10.59 14.06 -3.68
C GLU A 347 -11.39 15.37 -3.53
N HIS A 348 -12.36 15.44 -2.60
CA HIS A 348 -13.13 16.68 -2.37
C HIS A 348 -12.51 17.59 -1.30
N PHE A 349 -11.43 17.14 -0.63
CA PHE A 349 -10.67 17.92 0.36
C PHE A 349 -9.27 18.35 -0.13
N LEU A 350 -8.80 17.84 -1.27
CA LEU A 350 -7.53 18.22 -1.89
C LEU A 350 -7.72 19.25 -3.01
N GLY A 351 -8.35 20.38 -2.68
CA GLY A 351 -8.27 21.55 -3.54
C GLY A 351 -6.81 21.90 -3.80
N LYS A 352 -6.41 21.87 -5.09
CA LYS A 352 -5.29 22.57 -5.76
C LYS A 352 -4.18 23.14 -4.84
N ASP A 353 -2.89 22.87 -5.06
CA ASP A 353 -2.16 22.97 -6.31
C ASP A 353 -0.95 22.03 -6.30
N THR A 354 -0.57 21.58 -7.50
CA THR A 354 0.79 21.21 -7.85
C THR A 354 1.75 22.36 -7.51
N SER A 355 2.31 22.36 -6.30
CA SER A 355 3.62 23.00 -6.11
C SER A 355 4.68 21.99 -6.53
N HIS A 356 5.18 22.18 -7.75
CA HIS A 356 6.54 21.83 -8.07
C HIS A 356 7.46 22.28 -6.93
N LYS A 357 8.04 21.31 -6.22
CA LYS A 357 9.43 21.25 -5.74
C LYS A 357 9.55 20.09 -4.77
N THR A 358 9.98 18.95 -5.29
CA THR A 358 10.81 18.04 -4.49
C THR A 358 12.13 17.95 -5.23
N GLU A 359 12.84 19.08 -5.26
CA GLU A 359 14.29 19.00 -5.26
C GLU A 359 14.68 18.38 -3.93
N GLU A 360 15.44 17.30 -4.01
CA GLU A 360 16.19 16.76 -2.88
C GLU A 360 17.05 17.88 -2.30
N SER A 361 16.69 18.36 -1.11
CA SER A 361 17.67 18.94 -0.21
C SER A 361 17.85 17.95 0.94
N ASP A 362 19.02 17.31 0.96
CA ASP A 362 19.60 16.67 2.13
C ASP A 362 19.85 17.76 3.20
N SER A 363 18.79 18.22 3.86
CA SER A 363 18.90 18.90 5.14
C SER A 363 18.61 17.87 6.22
N VAL A 364 19.66 17.52 6.96
CA VAL A 364 19.66 16.54 8.06
C VAL A 364 18.81 17.03 9.27
N ASP A 365 18.31 18.25 9.25
CA ASP A 365 17.47 18.81 10.32
C ASP A 365 16.10 19.26 9.79
N SER A 366 15.25 18.32 9.42
CA SER A 366 13.80 18.57 9.48
C SER A 366 13.33 18.01 10.81
N ASN A 367 12.94 18.89 11.75
CA ASN A 367 12.18 18.51 12.94
C ASN A 367 10.93 17.74 12.49
N GLU A 368 11.05 16.42 12.36
CA GLU A 368 9.92 15.52 12.17
C GLU A 368 8.99 15.80 13.34
N PHE A 369 7.74 16.20 13.04
CA PHE A 369 6.65 16.30 14.00
C PHE A 369 6.26 14.89 14.50
N ASP A 370 7.24 14.10 14.92
CA ASP A 370 7.01 12.78 15.46
C ASP A 370 6.47 12.95 16.87
N SER A 371 5.22 12.49 17.04
CA SER A 371 4.66 12.25 18.36
C SER A 371 5.62 11.37 19.17
N ASN A 372 5.59 11.49 20.50
CA ASN A 372 6.43 10.65 21.37
C ASN A 372 6.24 9.15 21.08
N TYR A 373 5.03 8.75 20.68
CA TYR A 373 4.74 7.37 20.26
C TYR A 373 5.37 7.01 18.92
N GLY A 374 5.41 7.94 17.96
CA GLY A 374 6.10 7.75 16.68
C GLY A 374 7.59 7.46 16.87
N LYS A 375 8.27 8.24 17.71
CA LYS A 375 9.69 8.02 18.05
C LYS A 375 9.91 6.67 18.73
N LEU A 376 9.09 6.35 19.73
CA LEU A 376 9.14 5.06 20.43
C LEU A 376 8.96 3.87 19.48
N LEU A 377 8.02 3.97 18.54
CA LEU A 377 7.78 2.96 17.53
C LEU A 377 8.97 2.81 16.58
N ASP A 378 9.52 3.92 16.08
CA ASP A 378 10.64 3.88 15.14
C ASP A 378 11.92 3.35 15.81
N GLU A 379 12.21 3.74 17.05
CA GLU A 379 13.32 3.19 17.82
C GLU A 379 13.20 1.67 17.99
N LYS A 380 12.02 1.17 18.37
CA LYS A 380 11.83 -0.26 18.57
C LYS A 380 11.85 -1.05 17.27
N LEU A 381 11.09 -0.64 16.27
CA LEU A 381 10.90 -1.40 15.01
C LEU A 381 12.16 -1.44 14.13
N PHE A 382 13.03 -0.43 14.23
CA PHE A 382 14.23 -0.32 13.41
C PHE A 382 15.54 -0.54 14.19
N SER A 383 15.52 -1.04 15.43
CA SER A 383 16.73 -1.27 16.25
C SER A 383 17.47 -2.59 15.96
N GLY A 384 16.86 -3.53 15.24
CA GLY A 384 17.44 -4.85 14.97
C GLY A 384 18.71 -4.85 14.12
N GLU A 385 19.34 -6.02 13.98
CA GLU A 385 20.53 -6.20 13.14
C GLU A 385 20.25 -5.82 11.67
N LYS A 386 21.19 -5.08 11.07
CA LYS A 386 21.04 -4.51 9.72
C LYS A 386 22.12 -5.00 8.76
N ASN A 387 21.71 -5.36 7.57
CA ASN A 387 22.56 -5.48 6.40
C ASN A 387 23.01 -4.10 5.91
N PRO A 388 24.13 -4.01 5.17
CA PRO A 388 24.62 -2.73 4.65
C PRO A 388 23.64 -2.05 3.68
N THR A 389 22.94 -2.85 2.89
CA THR A 389 21.93 -2.44 1.90
C THR A 389 20.65 -3.27 2.09
N PRO A 390 19.49 -2.79 1.62
CA PRO A 390 18.27 -3.59 1.62
C PRO A 390 18.44 -4.88 0.82
N PHE A 391 17.62 -5.89 1.13
CA PHE A 391 17.71 -7.20 0.47
C PHE A 391 17.45 -7.20 -1.04
N TRP A 392 16.99 -6.08 -1.62
CA TRP A 392 16.82 -5.88 -3.06
C TRP A 392 17.91 -5.01 -3.71
N ASP A 393 18.98 -4.68 -2.96
CA ASP A 393 20.09 -3.85 -3.45
C ASP A 393 21.42 -4.59 -3.35
N TYR A 394 21.87 -5.09 -4.50
CA TYR A 394 23.02 -5.97 -4.67
C TYR A 394 24.27 -5.25 -5.17
N ARG A 395 24.31 -3.90 -5.11
CA ARG A 395 25.48 -3.08 -5.49
C ARG A 395 26.78 -3.40 -4.72
N LYS A 396 26.68 -4.13 -3.62
CA LYS A 396 27.82 -4.57 -2.80
C LYS A 396 28.18 -6.05 -3.00
N MET A 397 27.39 -6.80 -3.75
CA MET A 397 27.66 -8.21 -4.04
C MET A 397 28.63 -8.35 -5.21
N ARG A 398 29.41 -9.43 -5.21
CA ARG A 398 30.21 -9.79 -6.38
C ARG A 398 29.26 -10.31 -7.46
N THR A 399 29.35 -9.74 -8.66
CA THR A 399 28.38 -9.99 -9.71
C THR A 399 29.09 -10.41 -10.99
N THR A 400 28.62 -11.48 -11.60
CA THR A 400 29.08 -11.96 -12.90
C THR A 400 27.91 -12.01 -13.86
N LEU A 401 28.07 -11.44 -15.05
CA LEU A 401 27.09 -11.47 -16.13
C LEU A 401 27.63 -12.33 -17.27
N THR A 402 26.92 -13.40 -17.60
CA THR A 402 27.24 -14.28 -18.73
C THR A 402 26.26 -14.03 -19.87
N ILE A 403 26.77 -13.61 -21.03
CA ILE A 403 25.98 -13.30 -22.22
C ILE A 403 26.20 -14.41 -23.26
N SER A 404 25.12 -14.95 -23.82
CA SER A 404 25.17 -16.12 -24.73
C SER A 404 25.79 -15.86 -26.11
N SER A 405 25.89 -14.60 -26.54
CA SER A 405 26.51 -14.19 -27.80
C SER A 405 26.89 -12.72 -27.76
N SER A 406 27.86 -12.28 -28.57
CA SER A 406 28.25 -10.87 -28.64
C SER A 406 27.08 -9.96 -29.07
N PRO A 407 26.66 -8.99 -28.24
CA PRO A 407 25.56 -8.08 -28.56
C PRO A 407 25.96 -7.03 -29.61
N SER A 408 25.11 -6.86 -30.62
CA SER A 408 25.31 -5.86 -31.69
C SER A 408 24.58 -4.56 -31.39
N TYR A 409 23.45 -4.64 -30.67
CA TYR A 409 22.61 -3.49 -30.35
C TYR A 409 22.10 -3.55 -28.92
N ILE A 410 21.94 -2.36 -28.32
CA ILE A 410 21.13 -2.17 -27.12
C ILE A 410 19.85 -1.46 -27.53
N CYS A 411 18.71 -1.98 -27.08
CA CYS A 411 17.41 -1.52 -27.52
C CYS A 411 16.54 -1.09 -26.35
N LYS A 412 15.88 0.05 -26.50
CA LYS A 412 14.80 0.49 -25.61
C LYS A 412 13.61 -0.42 -25.81
N TYR A 413 13.20 -1.02 -24.73
CA TYR A 413 12.03 -1.86 -24.68
C TYR A 413 10.77 -0.98 -24.68
N GLY A 414 9.86 -1.19 -25.64
CA GLY A 414 8.67 -0.34 -25.82
C GLY A 414 7.70 -0.41 -24.64
N LYS A 415 6.93 0.67 -24.42
CA LYS A 415 5.97 0.87 -23.29
C LYS A 415 4.81 -0.15 -23.15
N GLY A 416 4.88 -1.33 -23.76
CA GLY A 416 3.71 -2.22 -23.90
C GLY A 416 3.94 -3.72 -23.71
N GLN A 417 5.06 -4.18 -23.17
CA GLN A 417 5.32 -5.62 -23.06
C GLN A 417 6.19 -5.98 -21.86
N LEU A 418 5.84 -5.54 -20.65
CA LEU A 418 6.62 -5.87 -19.45
C LEU A 418 6.93 -7.38 -19.47
N PHE A 419 6.02 -8.26 -19.95
CA PHE A 419 6.25 -9.72 -19.96
C PHE A 419 5.65 -10.56 -21.13
N ASN A 420 5.72 -10.16 -22.42
CA ASN A 420 5.55 -11.15 -23.52
C ASN A 420 6.23 -10.84 -24.87
N LYS A 421 6.57 -11.93 -25.57
CA LYS A 421 7.57 -12.16 -26.65
C LYS A 421 7.85 -11.08 -27.74
N ASN A 422 9.13 -10.70 -27.77
CA ASN A 422 10.07 -10.70 -28.92
C ASN A 422 9.72 -9.94 -30.21
N LEU A 423 9.31 -8.68 -30.15
CA LEU A 423 9.43 -7.79 -31.30
C LEU A 423 10.15 -6.50 -30.90
N ILE A 424 11.49 -6.58 -30.90
CA ILE A 424 12.34 -5.41 -30.79
C ILE A 424 12.15 -4.58 -32.06
N GLN A 425 11.83 -3.31 -31.87
CA GLN A 425 11.70 -2.35 -32.96
C GLN A 425 13.07 -1.73 -33.28
N PRO A 426 13.61 -1.86 -34.51
CA PRO A 426 14.94 -1.37 -34.87
C PRO A 426 15.17 0.12 -34.59
N GLN A 427 14.13 0.95 -34.72
CA GLN A 427 14.18 2.39 -34.43
C GLN A 427 14.46 2.73 -32.95
N ASN A 428 14.28 1.75 -32.05
CA ASN A 428 14.55 1.91 -30.62
C ASN A 428 15.91 1.32 -30.22
N CYS A 429 16.73 0.96 -31.19
CA CYS A 429 18.02 0.31 -30.99
C CYS A 429 19.18 1.21 -31.42
N VAL A 430 20.28 1.13 -30.68
CA VAL A 430 21.53 1.80 -31.01
C VAL A 430 22.67 0.80 -30.99
N PRO A 431 23.71 1.00 -31.84
CA PRO A 431 24.88 0.14 -31.85
C PRO A 431 25.47 0.01 -30.45
N TYR A 432 25.79 -1.22 -30.07
CA TYR A 432 26.40 -1.52 -28.79
C TYR A 432 27.88 -1.82 -29.00
N SER A 433 28.75 -1.08 -28.30
CA SER A 433 30.20 -1.22 -28.43
C SER A 433 30.86 -1.89 -27.23
N GLU A 434 30.41 -1.59 -26.01
CA GLU A 434 31.04 -2.11 -24.78
C GLU A 434 30.07 -2.13 -23.60
N PHE A 435 30.25 -3.09 -22.70
CA PHE A 435 29.53 -3.15 -21.42
C PHE A 435 30.14 -2.20 -20.40
N SER A 436 29.71 -0.94 -20.42
CA SER A 436 30.02 0.02 -19.37
C SER A 436 28.84 0.95 -19.12
N ALA A 437 28.73 1.46 -17.88
CA ALA A 437 27.69 2.44 -17.53
C ALA A 437 27.81 3.70 -18.40
N ASP A 438 29.04 4.19 -18.60
CA ASP A 438 29.30 5.44 -19.31
C ASP A 438 28.98 5.28 -20.81
N THR A 439 29.35 4.13 -21.40
CA THR A 439 29.03 3.79 -22.79
C THR A 439 27.52 3.68 -23.00
N ILE A 440 26.81 3.01 -22.09
CA ILE A 440 25.35 2.88 -22.17
C ILE A 440 24.70 4.26 -22.06
N LEU A 441 25.02 5.04 -21.03
CA LEU A 441 24.40 6.35 -20.78
C LEU A 441 24.73 7.40 -21.85
N ALA A 442 25.84 7.24 -22.58
CA ALA A 442 26.20 8.10 -23.71
C ALA A 442 25.35 7.83 -24.97
N THR A 443 24.56 6.75 -25.00
CA THR A 443 23.74 6.43 -26.16
C THR A 443 22.57 7.42 -26.35
N PRO A 444 22.12 7.67 -27.59
CA PRO A 444 21.01 8.59 -27.86
C PRO A 444 19.63 8.01 -27.47
N ILE A 445 19.57 6.85 -26.80
CA ILE A 445 18.32 6.24 -26.32
C ILE A 445 17.70 7.02 -25.15
N PHE A 446 18.54 7.75 -24.40
CA PHE A 446 18.13 8.47 -23.21
C PHE A 446 17.51 9.83 -23.60
N GLU A 447 16.18 9.90 -23.53
CA GLU A 447 15.40 11.12 -23.74
C GLU A 447 15.30 11.95 -22.44
N SER A 448 15.18 13.27 -22.52
CA SER A 448 15.22 14.10 -21.30
C SER A 448 13.97 13.95 -20.41
N ASP A 449 12.84 13.53 -20.98
CA ASP A 449 11.50 13.48 -20.38
C ASP A 449 11.13 12.13 -19.75
N GLN A 450 11.98 11.11 -19.88
CA GLN A 450 11.75 9.80 -19.28
C GLN A 450 12.52 9.63 -17.97
N GLU A 451 11.90 8.95 -17.00
CA GLU A 451 12.45 8.71 -15.67
C GLU A 451 13.08 7.31 -15.54
N GLU A 452 12.56 6.35 -16.31
CA GLU A 452 13.00 4.96 -16.30
C GLU A 452 13.09 4.42 -17.74
N TRP A 453 14.16 3.68 -18.03
CA TRP A 453 14.37 2.98 -19.30
C TRP A 453 14.54 1.50 -19.03
N SER A 454 13.85 0.69 -19.82
CA SER A 454 14.06 -0.76 -19.86
C SER A 454 14.82 -1.07 -21.14
N LEU A 455 15.97 -1.72 -21.00
CA LEU A 455 16.93 -1.96 -22.07
C LEU A 455 17.13 -3.47 -22.25
N VAL A 456 17.24 -3.90 -23.50
CA VAL A 456 17.51 -5.29 -23.87
C VAL A 456 18.68 -5.36 -24.84
N PHE A 457 19.56 -6.33 -24.63
CA PHE A 457 20.65 -6.64 -25.55
C PHE A 457 20.14 -7.47 -26.71
N SER A 458 20.57 -7.15 -27.92
CA SER A 458 20.13 -7.85 -29.13
C SER A 458 21.25 -8.06 -30.14
N ASN A 459 21.07 -9.08 -30.97
CA ASN A 459 22.01 -9.41 -32.05
C ASN A 459 21.74 -8.57 -33.31
N ALA A 460 22.55 -8.78 -34.35
CA ALA A 460 22.42 -8.05 -35.62
C ALA A 460 21.06 -8.21 -36.32
N ALA A 461 20.31 -9.27 -35.99
CA ALA A 461 18.95 -9.51 -36.49
C ALA A 461 17.86 -8.96 -35.55
N TYR A 462 18.22 -8.11 -34.59
CA TYR A 462 17.32 -7.53 -33.58
C TYR A 462 16.58 -8.57 -32.72
N ASN A 463 17.17 -9.76 -32.54
CA ASN A 463 16.64 -10.75 -31.62
C ASN A 463 17.25 -10.55 -30.22
N PRO A 464 16.46 -10.67 -29.13
CA PRO A 464 16.99 -10.59 -27.77
C PRO A 464 18.05 -11.65 -27.52
N ILE A 465 19.16 -11.25 -26.91
CA ILE A 465 20.23 -12.16 -26.49
C ILE A 465 19.98 -12.60 -25.06
N SER A 466 20.11 -13.90 -24.82
CA SER A 466 19.98 -14.47 -23.48
C SER A 466 21.19 -14.09 -22.62
N ALA A 467 20.92 -13.60 -21.42
CA ALA A 467 21.94 -13.30 -20.42
C ALA A 467 21.57 -13.94 -19.08
N GLN A 468 22.54 -14.51 -18.40
CA GLN A 468 22.42 -15.03 -17.05
C GLN A 468 23.26 -14.16 -16.12
N ILE A 469 22.68 -13.75 -15.01
CA ILE A 469 23.40 -13.01 -13.98
C ILE A 469 23.53 -13.85 -12.72
N VAL A 470 24.72 -13.81 -12.12
CA VAL A 470 25.06 -14.53 -10.89
C VAL A 470 25.57 -13.52 -9.86
N PHE A 471 24.97 -13.53 -8.67
CA PHE A 471 25.37 -12.75 -7.52
C PHE A 471 25.94 -13.68 -6.46
N ALA A 472 27.13 -13.39 -5.96
CA ALA A 472 27.73 -14.11 -4.84
C ALA A 472 27.86 -13.17 -3.63
N ASP A 473 27.42 -13.65 -2.47
CA ASP A 473 27.66 -12.98 -1.20
C ASP A 473 29.08 -13.25 -0.67
N SER A 474 29.43 -12.67 0.48
CA SER A 474 30.72 -12.88 1.14
C SER A 474 30.90 -14.29 1.72
N GLU A 475 29.81 -15.04 1.86
CA GLU A 475 29.76 -16.38 2.45
C GLU A 475 29.80 -17.48 1.36
N GLY A 476 29.75 -17.10 0.08
CA GLY A 476 29.79 -18.00 -1.07
C GLY A 476 28.42 -18.50 -1.55
N THR A 477 27.32 -17.95 -1.01
CA THR A 477 25.97 -18.26 -1.50
C THR A 477 25.75 -17.55 -2.83
N GLU A 478 25.41 -18.31 -3.86
CA GLU A 478 25.14 -17.79 -5.19
C GLU A 478 23.64 -17.71 -5.48
N ILE A 479 23.22 -16.58 -6.04
CA ILE A 479 21.87 -16.35 -6.57
C ILE A 479 22.02 -16.09 -8.06
N ALA A 480 21.41 -16.95 -8.88
CA ALA A 480 21.45 -16.85 -10.33
C ALA A 480 20.06 -16.78 -10.93
N PHE A 481 19.89 -15.94 -11.96
CA PHE A 481 18.66 -15.91 -12.74
C PHE A 481 18.89 -15.47 -14.18
N GLN A 482 17.93 -15.80 -15.04
CA GLN A 482 17.91 -15.36 -16.43
C GLN A 482 17.47 -13.90 -16.48
N MET A 483 18.35 -13.04 -16.95
CA MET A 483 18.09 -11.61 -17.11
C MET A 483 17.09 -11.39 -18.25
N SER A 484 16.09 -10.56 -17.98
CA SER A 484 15.09 -10.09 -18.94
C SER A 484 15.45 -8.71 -19.45
N ASN A 485 15.63 -7.72 -18.55
CA ASN A 485 15.96 -6.36 -18.91
C ASN A 485 17.01 -5.74 -17.99
N LEU A 486 17.77 -4.80 -18.55
CA LEU A 486 18.55 -3.83 -17.80
C LEU A 486 17.72 -2.56 -17.65
N VAL A 487 17.43 -2.16 -16.42
CA VAL A 487 16.58 -0.99 -16.14
C VAL A 487 17.44 0.15 -15.59
N TYR A 488 17.41 1.32 -16.21
CA TYR A 488 18.06 2.52 -15.68
C TYR A 488 17.02 3.48 -15.10
N ARG A 489 17.29 4.01 -13.89
CA ARG A 489 16.47 5.05 -13.25
C ARG A 489 17.25 6.34 -13.10
N LYS A 490 16.73 7.42 -13.70
CA LYS A 490 17.36 8.74 -13.71
C LYS A 490 17.46 9.34 -12.31
N SER A 491 16.36 9.40 -11.54
CA SER A 491 16.37 10.06 -10.23
C SER A 491 17.36 9.42 -9.23
N LEU A 492 17.68 8.14 -9.41
CA LEU A 492 18.62 7.44 -8.55
C LEU A 492 20.02 7.38 -9.13
N ASN A 493 20.17 7.75 -10.41
CA ASN A 493 21.32 7.46 -11.25
C ASN A 493 21.82 6.01 -11.06
N ARG A 494 20.90 5.04 -11.20
CA ARG A 494 21.16 3.64 -10.85
C ARG A 494 20.63 2.68 -11.91
N PHE A 495 21.38 1.61 -12.09
CA PHE A 495 20.98 0.45 -12.87
C PHE A 495 20.36 -0.62 -11.97
N PHE A 496 19.40 -1.32 -12.55
CA PHE A 496 18.72 -2.45 -11.99
C PHE A 496 18.68 -3.55 -13.04
N VAL A 497 18.59 -4.79 -12.60
CA VAL A 497 18.36 -5.93 -13.48
C VAL A 497 17.06 -6.59 -13.06
N ASP A 498 16.18 -6.90 -14.01
CA ASP A 498 15.06 -7.81 -13.79
C ASP A 498 15.24 -9.13 -14.53
N GLY A 499 14.56 -10.17 -14.04
CA GLY A 499 14.64 -11.50 -14.62
C GLY A 499 13.91 -12.56 -13.82
N PHE A 500 14.06 -13.81 -14.25
CA PHE A 500 13.41 -14.97 -13.62
C PHE A 500 14.42 -16.04 -13.24
N SER A 501 14.35 -16.49 -11.99
CA SER A 501 15.09 -17.67 -11.54
C SER A 501 14.48 -18.95 -12.11
N SER A 502 15.19 -20.07 -11.95
CA SER A 502 14.77 -21.39 -12.46
C SER A 502 13.41 -21.84 -11.90
N ASP A 503 13.06 -21.43 -10.68
CA ASP A 503 11.77 -21.67 -10.03
C ASP A 503 10.67 -20.67 -10.43
N LYS A 504 10.92 -19.86 -11.47
CA LYS A 504 10.00 -18.84 -12.04
C LYS A 504 9.70 -17.68 -11.09
N LYS A 505 10.50 -17.46 -10.04
CA LYS A 505 10.40 -16.24 -9.24
C LYS A 505 10.94 -15.06 -10.03
N TYR A 506 10.18 -13.97 -10.01
CA TYR A 506 10.60 -12.70 -10.59
C TYR A 506 11.53 -11.96 -9.62
N ASN A 507 12.68 -11.53 -10.12
CA ASN A 507 13.72 -10.85 -9.37
C ASN A 507 13.96 -9.47 -9.97
N PHE A 508 14.17 -8.46 -9.12
CA PHE A 508 14.49 -7.10 -9.53
C PHE A 508 15.45 -6.43 -8.55
N TYR A 509 16.74 -6.35 -8.93
CA TYR A 509 17.81 -5.93 -8.03
C TYR A 509 18.55 -4.70 -8.54
N SER A 510 18.87 -3.79 -7.63
CA SER A 510 19.80 -2.68 -7.89
C SER A 510 21.22 -3.21 -8.00
N ILE A 511 21.96 -2.77 -9.03
CA ILE A 511 23.30 -3.25 -9.37
C ILE A 511 24.25 -2.10 -9.65
N ASP A 512 25.54 -2.37 -9.49
CA ASP A 512 26.62 -1.44 -9.82
C ASP A 512 27.39 -1.99 -11.02
N LEU A 513 27.13 -1.44 -12.20
CA LEU A 513 27.74 -1.91 -13.46
C LEU A 513 29.27 -1.88 -13.42
N LYS A 514 29.89 -1.01 -12.60
CA LYS A 514 31.34 -0.92 -12.47
C LYS A 514 31.96 -2.13 -11.77
N LYS A 515 31.15 -2.94 -11.08
CA LYS A 515 31.57 -4.12 -10.30
C LYS A 515 31.13 -5.44 -10.93
N ILE A 516 30.57 -5.40 -12.14
CA ILE A 516 30.11 -6.59 -12.85
C ILE A 516 31.24 -7.10 -13.73
N SER A 517 31.63 -8.35 -13.53
CA SER A 517 32.46 -9.09 -14.48
C SER A 517 31.58 -9.61 -15.61
N VAL A 518 31.90 -9.29 -16.86
CA VAL A 518 31.12 -9.74 -18.03
C VAL A 518 31.87 -10.82 -18.79
N ASN A 519 31.21 -11.94 -19.02
CA ASN A 519 31.70 -13.06 -19.83
C ASN A 519 30.79 -13.21 -21.06
N ILE A 520 31.35 -13.04 -22.25
CA ILE A 520 30.64 -13.29 -23.50
C ILE A 520 31.02 -14.68 -23.99
N LEU A 521 30.03 -15.56 -24.11
CA LEU A 521 30.20 -16.88 -24.70
C LEU A 521 30.22 -16.71 -26.22
N ASP A 522 31.42 -16.64 -26.80
CA ASP A 522 31.54 -16.71 -28.25
C ASP A 522 31.23 -18.15 -28.67
N SER A 523 30.12 -18.31 -29.39
CA SER A 523 29.88 -19.51 -30.18
C SER A 523 30.81 -19.44 -31.38
N ASN A 524 31.91 -20.18 -31.32
CA ASN A 524 32.65 -20.55 -32.54
C ASN A 524 31.74 -21.34 -33.48
#